data_AF-A0A813G9B0-F1
#
_entry.id   AF-A0A813G9B0-F1
#
_cell.length_a   1.000
_cell.length_b   1.000
_cell.length_c   1.000
_cell.angle_alpha   90.00
_cell.angle_beta   90.00
_cell.angle_gamma   90.00
#
_symmetry.space_group_name_H-M   'P 1'
#
loop_
_entity.id
_entity.type
_entity.pdbx_description
1 polymer ?
#
loop_
_entity_poly.entity_id
_entity_poly.type
_entity_poly.pdbx_seq_one_letter_code
_entity_poly.pdbx_strand_id
1 'polypeptide(L)'
;MWVAFRLVELIFAIQRVHWGEFAPALDVVADFYGYVHMLDTTFLYKWREGKLAGKKGTVKRLVAGGVETEAGETIGADLIICANGFSKTYEYLPSEVRAALGVEKDGLYLYRHCIPAQFRDLSIAFCGSEVATISNIMTHGLHAEYICRMLTGRMELPSRDDMSSSVANMKAWKRSWMPETSSRASLVLLHQIHYHDQLLMDMGEQPGRKGFLSELFCPYAAGDYDNIIAKVSKEST
;
A
#
# COMPACT_ATOMS: atom_id res chain seq x y z
N MET A 1 2.27 -3.11 -24.45
CA MET A 1 1.84 -2.76 -23.08
C MET A 1 1.47 -1.28 -22.95
N TRP A 2 2.29 -0.33 -23.43
CA TRP A 2 1.97 1.11 -23.42
C TRP A 2 0.60 1.47 -24.03
N VAL A 3 0.27 0.93 -25.21
CA VAL A 3 -1.04 1.18 -25.88
C VAL A 3 -2.22 0.76 -25.01
N ALA A 4 -2.11 -0.37 -24.30
CA ALA A 4 -3.18 -0.85 -23.43
C ALA A 4 -3.44 0.12 -22.27
N PHE A 5 -2.39 0.66 -21.65
CA PHE A 5 -2.54 1.64 -20.57
C PHE A 5 -3.11 2.98 -21.06
N ARG A 6 -2.76 3.43 -22.28
CA ARG A 6 -3.40 4.61 -22.89
C ARG A 6 -4.90 4.40 -23.14
N LEU A 7 -5.32 3.20 -23.51
CA LEU A 7 -6.74 2.87 -23.63
C LEU A 7 -7.44 2.90 -22.27
N VAL A 8 -6.78 2.41 -21.21
CA VAL A 8 -7.32 2.49 -19.83
C VAL A 8 -7.47 3.94 -19.38
N GLU A 9 -6.48 4.79 -19.62
CA GLU A 9 -6.56 6.23 -19.31
C GLU A 9 -7.74 6.90 -20.04
N LEU A 10 -7.93 6.59 -21.33
CA LEU A 10 -9.06 7.11 -22.10
C LEU A 10 -10.40 6.65 -21.50
N ILE A 11 -10.52 5.38 -21.13
CA ILE A 11 -11.71 4.85 -20.47
C ILE A 11 -11.98 5.60 -19.15
N PHE A 12 -10.95 5.83 -18.33
CA PHE A 12 -11.11 6.58 -17.08
C PHE A 12 -11.51 8.03 -17.32
N ALA A 13 -10.90 8.73 -18.28
CA ALA A 13 -11.26 10.10 -18.62
C ALA A 13 -12.75 10.20 -19.00
N ILE A 14 -13.23 9.28 -19.84
CA ILE A 14 -14.65 9.19 -20.23
C ILE A 14 -15.54 8.90 -19.01
N GLN A 15 -15.17 7.92 -18.18
CA GLN A 15 -15.99 7.46 -17.07
C GLN A 15 -16.04 8.42 -15.87
N ARG A 16 -14.97 9.19 -15.63
CA ARG A 16 -14.73 9.86 -14.33
C ARG A 16 -14.67 11.38 -14.41
N VAL A 17 -14.95 12.01 -15.55
CA VAL A 17 -14.93 13.49 -15.69
C VAL A 17 -13.54 14.10 -15.41
N HIS A 18 -12.48 13.37 -15.76
CA HIS A 18 -11.10 13.83 -15.59
C HIS A 18 -10.63 14.49 -16.89
N TRP A 19 -11.20 15.65 -17.22
CA TRP A 19 -10.83 16.43 -18.40
C TRP A 19 -10.34 17.82 -17.98
N GLY A 20 -9.45 18.41 -18.78
CA GLY A 20 -8.93 19.75 -18.53
C GLY A 20 -8.04 19.82 -17.29
N GLU A 21 -8.26 20.83 -16.44
CA GLU A 21 -7.38 21.15 -15.30
C GLU A 21 -7.28 20.03 -14.23
N PHE A 22 -8.32 19.21 -14.14
CA PHE A 22 -8.43 18.08 -13.19
C PHE A 22 -7.97 16.74 -13.78
N ALA A 23 -7.43 16.71 -15.01
CA ALA A 23 -6.81 15.51 -15.54
C ALA A 23 -5.59 15.10 -14.68
N PRO A 24 -5.36 13.78 -14.46
CA PRO A 24 -4.18 13.30 -13.76
C PRO A 24 -2.90 13.79 -14.44
N ALA A 25 -1.91 14.15 -13.62
CA ALA A 25 -0.60 14.60 -14.11
C ALA A 25 0.33 13.41 -14.44
N LEU A 26 0.08 12.25 -13.83
CA LEU A 26 0.86 11.02 -14.00
C LEU A 26 0.12 10.05 -14.93
N ASP A 27 0.87 9.14 -15.55
CA ASP A 27 0.26 8.02 -16.26
C ASP A 27 -0.43 7.08 -15.28
N VAL A 28 -1.37 6.27 -15.76
CA VAL A 28 -2.20 5.40 -14.92
C VAL A 28 -1.40 4.43 -14.05
N VAL A 29 -0.23 3.98 -14.50
CA VAL A 29 0.59 3.06 -13.72
C VAL A 29 1.27 3.83 -12.59
N ALA A 30 1.92 4.95 -12.88
CA ALA A 30 2.53 5.80 -11.87
C ALA A 30 1.51 6.34 -10.86
N ASP A 31 0.35 6.82 -11.32
CA ASP A 31 -0.72 7.36 -10.48
C ASP A 31 -1.23 6.34 -9.46
N PHE A 32 -1.31 5.07 -9.86
CA PHE A 32 -1.70 3.97 -8.97
C PHE A 32 -0.76 3.80 -7.76
N TYR A 33 0.52 4.16 -7.88
CA TYR A 33 1.49 4.16 -6.78
C TYR A 33 1.65 5.53 -6.11
N GLY A 34 0.93 6.56 -6.59
CA GLY A 34 0.90 7.88 -6.01
C GLY A 34 0.00 7.92 -4.77
N TYR A 35 -1.29 7.59 -4.93
CA TYR A 35 -2.28 7.63 -3.86
C TYR A 35 -3.41 6.60 -4.10
N VAL A 36 -3.81 5.88 -3.06
CA VAL A 36 -4.87 4.85 -3.15
C VAL A 36 -6.21 5.49 -3.52
N HIS A 37 -6.86 4.94 -4.54
CA HIS A 37 -8.12 5.46 -5.06
C HIS A 37 -9.30 5.17 -4.11
N MET A 38 -9.97 6.22 -3.62
CA MET A 38 -11.34 6.10 -3.14
C MET A 38 -12.30 6.12 -4.33
N LEU A 39 -13.04 5.03 -4.51
CA LEU A 39 -14.09 4.94 -5.50
C LEU A 39 -15.43 5.28 -4.85
N ASP A 40 -15.70 6.57 -4.63
CA ASP A 40 -17.04 7.03 -4.28
C ASP A 40 -17.77 7.52 -5.53
N THR A 41 -18.78 6.78 -5.96
CA THR A 41 -19.63 7.17 -7.09
C THR A 41 -20.50 8.38 -6.76
N THR A 42 -20.82 8.61 -5.47
CA THR A 42 -21.60 9.77 -5.00
C THR A 42 -20.91 11.09 -5.32
N PHE A 43 -19.58 11.15 -5.12
CA PHE A 43 -18.77 12.31 -5.50
C PHE A 43 -18.96 12.64 -6.98
N LEU A 44 -18.87 11.65 -7.87
CA LEU A 44 -19.00 11.85 -9.32
C LEU A 44 -20.41 12.30 -9.72
N TYR A 45 -21.45 11.75 -9.10
CA TYR A 45 -22.82 12.20 -9.36
C TYR A 45 -23.02 13.65 -8.92
N LYS A 46 -22.61 14.00 -7.71
CA LYS A 46 -22.69 15.38 -7.20
C LYS A 46 -21.88 16.36 -8.04
N TRP A 47 -20.71 15.96 -8.52
CA TRP A 47 -19.89 16.76 -9.44
C TRP A 47 -20.61 17.02 -10.75
N ARG A 48 -21.15 15.97 -11.40
CA ARG A 48 -21.90 16.09 -12.67
C ARG A 48 -23.17 16.91 -12.55
N GLU A 49 -23.83 16.86 -11.40
CA GLU A 49 -25.01 17.67 -11.08
C GLU A 49 -24.67 19.14 -10.76
N GLY A 50 -23.38 19.52 -10.71
CA GLY A 50 -22.95 20.87 -10.34
C GLY A 50 -23.11 21.20 -8.85
N LYS A 51 -23.29 20.19 -7.99
CA LYS A 51 -23.41 20.36 -6.53
C LYS A 51 -22.07 20.48 -5.81
N LEU A 52 -20.97 20.25 -6.51
CA LEU A 52 -19.61 20.40 -6.01
C LEU A 52 -18.84 21.35 -6.93
N ALA A 53 -18.10 22.28 -6.33
CA ALA A 53 -17.10 23.08 -7.02
C ALA A 53 -15.71 22.54 -6.66
N GLY A 54 -14.84 22.41 -7.66
CA GLY A 54 -13.45 22.04 -7.47
C GLY A 54 -12.54 23.20 -7.81
N LYS A 55 -11.45 23.33 -7.06
CA LYS A 55 -10.37 24.27 -7.35
C LYS A 55 -9.04 23.58 -7.12
N LYS A 56 -8.17 23.58 -8.12
CA LYS A 56 -6.81 23.08 -7.98
C LYS A 56 -5.94 24.18 -7.39
N GLY A 57 -5.17 23.86 -6.35
CA GLY A 57 -4.27 24.81 -5.72
C GLY A 57 -3.90 24.42 -4.30
N THR A 58 -3.10 25.28 -3.67
CA THR A 58 -2.62 25.09 -2.29
C THR A 58 -3.21 26.19 -1.41
N VAL A 59 -3.72 25.79 -0.25
CA VAL A 59 -4.09 26.73 0.81
C VAL A 59 -2.81 27.24 1.46
N LYS A 60 -2.63 28.56 1.45
CA LYS A 60 -1.49 29.23 2.07
C LYS A 60 -1.69 29.42 3.56
N ARG A 61 -2.88 29.89 3.96
CA ARG A 61 -3.25 30.11 5.36
C ARG A 61 -4.75 30.17 5.58
N LEU A 62 -5.14 29.96 6.83
CA LEU A 62 -6.50 30.24 7.30
C LEU A 62 -6.69 31.75 7.49
N VAL A 63 -7.87 32.25 7.17
CA VAL A 63 -8.27 33.64 7.39
C VAL A 63 -9.65 33.68 8.05
N ALA A 64 -10.06 34.84 8.56
CA ALA A 64 -11.41 34.99 9.11
C ALA A 64 -12.44 34.68 8.01
N GLY A 65 -13.28 33.66 8.24
CA GLY A 65 -14.33 33.25 7.31
C GLY A 65 -13.86 32.39 6.13
N GLY A 66 -12.64 31.83 6.14
CA GLY A 66 -12.22 30.92 5.07
C GLY A 66 -10.71 30.67 4.94
N VAL A 67 -10.24 30.56 3.70
CA VAL A 67 -8.83 30.28 3.36
C VAL A 67 -8.29 31.26 2.31
N GLU A 68 -7.02 31.64 2.44
CA GLU A 68 -6.26 32.31 1.38
C GLU A 68 -5.41 31.26 0.65
N THR A 69 -5.46 31.27 -0.67
CA THR A 69 -4.67 30.39 -1.54
C THR A 69 -3.31 31.01 -1.88
N GLU A 70 -2.35 30.19 -2.32
CA GLU A 70 -1.05 30.70 -2.80
C GLU A 70 -1.16 31.64 -4.00
N ALA A 71 -2.26 31.55 -4.77
CA ALA A 71 -2.57 32.47 -5.86
C ALA A 71 -3.10 33.83 -5.38
N GLY A 72 -3.24 34.05 -4.07
CA GLY A 72 -3.75 35.29 -3.47
C GLY A 72 -5.29 35.39 -3.43
N GLU A 73 -6.01 34.38 -3.91
CA GLU A 73 -7.47 34.34 -3.83
C GLU A 73 -7.94 33.91 -2.45
N THR A 74 -9.04 34.49 -1.97
CA THR A 74 -9.72 34.08 -0.74
C THR A 74 -10.98 33.29 -1.06
N ILE A 75 -11.12 32.12 -0.45
CA ILE A 75 -12.30 31.25 -0.56
C ILE A 75 -13.03 31.28 0.78
N GLY A 76 -14.28 31.74 0.78
CA GLY A 76 -15.12 31.74 1.98
C GLY A 76 -15.54 30.32 2.38
N ALA A 77 -15.48 30.02 3.68
CA ALA A 77 -15.90 28.73 4.23
C ALA A 77 -16.32 28.86 5.70
N ASP A 78 -17.47 28.26 6.03
CA ASP A 78 -17.93 28.11 7.42
C ASP A 78 -17.28 26.91 8.14
N LEU A 79 -16.86 25.90 7.36
CA LEU A 79 -16.21 24.69 7.84
C LEU A 79 -15.08 24.28 6.90
N ILE A 80 -13.94 23.92 7.49
CA ILE A 80 -12.76 23.43 6.77
C ILE A 80 -12.45 22.02 7.24
N ILE A 81 -12.40 21.07 6.30
CA ILE A 81 -12.07 19.68 6.56
C ILE A 81 -10.71 19.36 5.92
N CYS A 82 -9.70 19.12 6.75
CA CYS A 82 -8.36 18.74 6.29
C CYS A 82 -8.29 17.23 6.03
N ALA A 83 -8.55 16.81 4.79
CA ALA A 83 -8.42 15.42 4.34
C ALA A 83 -7.00 15.07 3.86
N ASN A 84 -5.97 15.46 4.63
CA ASN A 84 -4.55 15.34 4.26
C ASN A 84 -3.88 14.02 4.72
N GLY A 85 -4.66 13.03 5.14
CA GLY A 85 -4.18 11.70 5.51
C GLY A 85 -3.70 11.59 6.95
N PHE A 86 -2.81 10.63 7.20
CA PHE A 86 -2.31 10.29 8.54
C PHE A 86 -0.77 10.23 8.53
N SER A 87 -0.17 10.59 9.66
CA SER A 87 1.24 10.29 9.94
C SER A 87 1.34 9.04 10.82
N LYS A 88 2.41 8.28 10.61
CA LYS A 88 2.75 7.12 11.44
C LYS A 88 4.00 7.44 12.25
N THR A 89 4.00 7.09 13.53
CA THR A 89 5.17 7.20 14.40
C THR A 89 5.47 5.87 15.06
N TYR A 90 6.69 5.72 15.57
CA TYR A 90 7.14 4.53 16.32
C TYR A 90 7.53 4.90 17.75
N GLU A 91 7.04 6.03 18.29
CA GLU A 91 7.43 6.57 19.60
C GLU A 91 7.15 5.64 20.77
N TYR A 92 6.27 4.65 20.57
CA TYR A 92 6.03 3.56 21.51
C TYR A 92 7.20 2.56 21.62
N LEU A 93 8.21 2.65 20.74
CA LEU A 93 9.43 1.83 20.79
C LEU A 93 10.59 2.59 21.43
N PRO A 94 11.50 1.90 22.15
CA PRO A 94 12.73 2.49 22.67
C PRO A 94 13.55 3.23 21.60
N SER A 95 14.30 4.26 21.98
CA SER A 95 15.07 5.10 21.06
C SER A 95 16.06 4.31 20.20
N GLU A 96 16.76 3.36 20.80
CA GLU A 96 17.75 2.48 20.19
C GLU A 96 17.09 1.55 19.17
N VAL A 97 15.89 1.05 19.47
CA VAL A 97 15.08 0.27 18.53
C VAL A 97 14.66 1.13 17.35
N ARG A 98 14.14 2.34 17.59
CA ARG A 98 13.75 3.27 16.53
C ARG A 98 14.92 3.64 15.62
N ALA A 99 16.09 3.90 16.20
CA ALA A 99 17.31 4.17 15.44
C ALA A 99 17.71 2.97 14.58
N ALA A 100 17.63 1.76 15.15
CA ALA A 100 17.93 0.53 14.43
C ALA A 100 16.92 0.22 13.32
N LEU A 101 15.64 0.60 13.46
CA LEU A 101 14.61 0.45 12.40
C LEU A 101 14.99 1.18 11.12
N GLY A 102 15.72 2.30 11.21
CA GLY A 102 16.23 2.99 10.03
C GLY A 102 15.13 3.51 9.11
N VAL A 103 14.07 4.09 9.68
CA VAL A 103 12.96 4.69 8.91
C VAL A 103 13.50 5.77 7.98
N GLU A 104 13.16 5.68 6.69
CA GLU A 104 13.58 6.64 5.67
C GLU A 104 12.44 7.57 5.28
N LYS A 105 12.76 8.62 4.49
CA LYS A 105 11.78 9.62 4.02
C LYS A 105 10.59 9.01 3.26
N ASP A 106 10.80 7.85 2.64
CA ASP A 106 9.82 7.11 1.86
C ASP A 106 9.34 5.83 2.56
N GLY A 107 9.57 5.71 3.87
CA GLY A 107 8.97 4.72 4.76
C GLY A 107 9.97 3.73 5.40
N LEU A 108 9.42 2.74 6.10
CA LEU A 108 10.18 1.69 6.77
C LEU A 108 10.31 0.46 5.85
N TYR A 109 11.54 0.10 5.48
CA TYR A 109 11.82 -1.06 4.65
C TYR A 109 12.11 -2.30 5.50
N LEU A 110 11.31 -3.34 5.31
CA LEU A 110 11.39 -4.59 6.08
C LEU A 110 11.51 -5.80 5.15
N TYR A 111 12.15 -6.85 5.63
CA TYR A 111 12.10 -8.16 4.98
C TYR A 111 10.65 -8.65 4.96
N ARG A 112 10.15 -8.96 3.76
CA ARG A 112 8.74 -9.33 3.52
C ARG A 112 7.75 -8.39 4.21
N HIS A 113 8.04 -7.08 4.24
CA HIS A 113 7.15 -6.07 4.84
C HIS A 113 6.72 -6.35 6.30
N CYS A 114 7.43 -7.20 7.03
CA CYS A 114 7.04 -7.60 8.38
C CYS A 114 8.21 -7.72 9.34
N ILE A 115 9.39 -8.18 8.91
CA ILE A 115 10.52 -8.42 9.81
C ILE A 115 11.66 -7.43 9.53
N PRO A 116 12.13 -6.66 10.53
CA PRO A 116 13.35 -5.87 10.37
C PRO A 116 14.57 -6.80 10.34
N ALA A 117 15.43 -6.66 9.32
CA ALA A 117 16.57 -7.54 9.10
C ALA A 117 17.58 -7.60 10.28
N GLN A 118 17.62 -6.54 11.08
CA GLN A 118 18.46 -6.39 12.27
C GLN A 118 17.90 -7.11 13.50
N PHE A 119 16.61 -7.44 13.54
CA PHE A 119 15.93 -8.10 14.67
C PHE A 119 15.56 -9.55 14.30
N ARG A 120 16.57 -10.39 14.00
CA ARG A 120 16.36 -11.81 13.63
C ARG A 120 15.89 -12.70 14.76
N ASP A 121 16.03 -12.22 16.00
CA ASP A 121 15.50 -12.88 17.19
C ASP A 121 13.98 -12.76 17.30
N LEU A 122 13.31 -12.13 16.32
CA LEU A 122 11.87 -11.89 16.29
C LEU A 122 11.36 -11.10 17.50
N SER A 123 12.24 -10.34 18.17
CA SER A 123 11.86 -9.41 19.24
C SER A 123 10.85 -8.36 18.75
N ILE A 124 10.85 -8.07 17.44
CA ILE A 124 9.94 -7.15 16.77
C ILE A 124 9.50 -7.73 15.43
N ALA A 125 8.19 -7.74 15.20
CA ALA A 125 7.58 -8.03 13.90
C ALA A 125 6.37 -7.10 13.68
N PHE A 126 6.13 -6.73 12.43
CA PHE A 126 5.03 -5.87 12.01
C PHE A 126 4.01 -6.67 11.22
N CYS A 127 2.85 -6.92 11.82
CA CYS A 127 1.72 -7.55 11.14
C CYS A 127 0.85 -6.48 10.47
N GLY A 128 0.75 -6.50 9.13
CA GLY A 128 -0.08 -5.60 8.34
C GLY A 128 0.28 -4.11 8.33
N SER A 129 1.12 -3.63 9.26
CA SER A 129 1.30 -2.19 9.42
C SER A 129 2.27 -1.54 8.42
N GLU A 130 3.13 -2.33 7.76
CA GLU A 130 4.15 -1.86 6.79
C GLU A 130 3.93 -2.41 5.38
N VAL A 131 2.68 -2.74 5.05
CA VAL A 131 2.29 -3.27 3.74
C VAL A 131 0.98 -2.63 3.30
N ALA A 132 0.89 -2.30 2.01
CA ALA A 132 -0.33 -1.84 1.36
C ALA A 132 -0.56 -2.66 0.07
N THR A 133 -1.62 -3.46 0.06
CA THR A 133 -2.10 -4.24 -1.08
C THR A 133 -3.51 -3.79 -1.48
N ILE A 134 -4.08 -4.40 -2.51
CA ILE A 134 -5.49 -4.14 -2.89
C ILE A 134 -6.43 -4.77 -1.86
N SER A 135 -6.03 -5.90 -1.26
CA SER A 135 -6.79 -6.62 -0.23
C SER A 135 -5.98 -6.74 1.05
N ASN A 136 -5.89 -5.62 1.80
CA ASN A 136 -5.10 -5.55 3.04
C ASN A 136 -5.48 -6.64 4.04
N ILE A 137 -6.78 -6.91 4.23
CA ILE A 137 -7.27 -7.89 5.21
C ILE A 137 -6.67 -9.27 4.95
N MET A 138 -6.67 -9.72 3.69
CA MET A 138 -6.12 -11.02 3.33
C MET A 138 -4.59 -11.04 3.49
N THR A 139 -3.90 -9.97 3.06
CA THR A 139 -2.44 -9.85 3.27
C THR A 139 -2.07 -9.88 4.74
N HIS A 140 -2.86 -9.26 5.62
CA HIS A 140 -2.63 -9.29 7.06
C HIS A 140 -2.82 -10.69 7.64
N GLY A 141 -3.80 -11.46 7.14
CA GLY A 141 -3.97 -12.87 7.49
C GLY A 141 -2.74 -13.71 7.13
N LEU A 142 -2.20 -13.51 5.92
CA LEU A 142 -0.95 -14.16 5.51
C LEU A 142 0.25 -13.71 6.33
N HIS A 143 0.38 -12.42 6.68
CA HIS A 143 1.43 -11.95 7.59
C HIS A 143 1.33 -12.60 8.97
N ALA A 144 0.12 -12.71 9.52
CA ALA A 144 -0.09 -13.33 10.82
C ALA A 144 0.36 -14.80 10.81
N GLU A 145 -0.02 -15.56 9.79
CA GLU A 145 0.45 -16.94 9.61
C GLU A 145 1.96 -17.01 9.43
N TYR A 146 2.53 -16.16 8.57
CA TYR A 146 3.96 -16.08 8.31
C TYR A 146 4.76 -15.86 9.60
N ILE A 147 4.36 -14.87 10.41
CA ILE A 147 4.95 -14.57 11.71
C ILE A 147 4.75 -15.74 12.69
N CYS A 148 3.56 -16.35 12.73
CA CYS A 148 3.27 -17.49 13.59
C CYS A 148 4.19 -18.69 13.31
N ARG A 149 4.41 -19.03 12.04
CA ARG A 149 5.32 -20.12 11.65
C ARG A 149 6.75 -19.86 12.08
N MET A 150 7.21 -18.61 12.02
CA MET A 150 8.54 -18.23 12.51
C MET A 150 8.64 -18.35 14.03
N LEU A 151 7.67 -17.80 14.77
CA LEU A 151 7.66 -17.84 16.23
C LEU A 151 7.53 -19.26 16.81
N THR A 152 6.87 -20.16 16.07
CA THR A 152 6.70 -21.58 16.46
C THR A 152 7.82 -22.49 15.94
N GLY A 153 8.82 -21.94 15.24
CA GLY A 153 9.93 -22.71 14.67
C GLY A 153 9.55 -23.62 13.49
N ARG A 154 8.35 -23.45 12.91
CA ARG A 154 7.90 -24.18 11.72
C ARG A 154 8.51 -23.65 10.42
N MET A 155 9.09 -22.45 10.48
CA MET A 155 9.81 -21.81 9.38
C MET A 155 10.99 -21.04 9.95
N GLU A 156 12.19 -21.25 9.39
CA GLU A 156 13.37 -20.51 9.81
C GLU A 156 13.51 -19.19 9.05
N LEU A 157 14.02 -18.17 9.73
CA LEU A 157 14.41 -16.93 9.08
C LEU A 157 15.73 -17.12 8.31
N PRO A 158 15.85 -16.57 7.09
CA PRO A 158 17.12 -16.54 6.38
C PRO A 158 18.17 -15.71 7.15
N SER A 159 19.41 -15.73 6.67
CA SER A 159 20.50 -14.97 7.30
C SER A 159 20.22 -13.46 7.29
N ARG A 160 20.87 -12.71 8.18
CA ARG A 160 20.76 -11.24 8.22
C ARG A 160 21.15 -10.61 6.89
N ASP A 161 22.16 -11.17 6.25
CA ASP A 161 22.71 -10.65 5.00
C ASP A 161 21.75 -10.91 3.84
N ASP A 162 21.09 -12.07 3.82
CA ASP A 162 20.05 -12.38 2.82
C ASP A 162 18.82 -11.48 2.99
N MET A 163 18.35 -11.28 4.23
CA MET A 163 17.25 -10.38 4.54
C MET A 163 17.59 -8.94 4.11
N SER A 164 18.78 -8.47 4.47
CA SER A 164 19.25 -7.12 4.14
C SER A 164 19.42 -6.93 2.63
N SER A 165 19.92 -7.94 1.93
CA SER A 165 20.05 -7.94 0.47
C SER A 165 18.69 -7.90 -0.22
N SER A 166 17.72 -8.69 0.27
CA SER A 166 16.34 -8.66 -0.22
C SER A 166 15.71 -7.28 -0.02
N VAL A 167 15.91 -6.66 1.14
CA VAL A 167 15.45 -5.29 1.43
C VAL A 167 16.09 -4.27 0.50
N ALA A 168 17.42 -4.34 0.30
CA ALA A 168 18.15 -3.45 -0.59
C ALA A 168 17.67 -3.55 -2.04
N ASN A 169 17.44 -4.78 -2.52
CA ASN A 169 16.93 -5.02 -3.88
C ASN A 169 15.50 -4.48 -4.06
N MET A 170 14.61 -4.74 -3.09
CA MET A 170 13.25 -4.19 -3.11
C MET A 170 13.28 -2.66 -3.13
N LYS A 171 14.09 -2.06 -2.26
CA LYS A 171 14.25 -0.61 -2.15
C LYS A 171 14.75 0.01 -3.45
N ALA A 172 15.80 -0.55 -4.05
CA ALA A 172 16.35 -0.10 -5.32
C ALA A 172 15.33 -0.21 -6.44
N TRP A 173 14.63 -1.34 -6.52
CA TRP A 173 13.57 -1.57 -7.51
C TRP A 173 12.42 -0.58 -7.36
N LYS A 174 11.89 -0.36 -6.14
CA LYS A 174 10.81 0.61 -5.93
C LYS A 174 11.21 2.03 -6.33
N ARG A 175 12.43 2.45 -5.98
CA ARG A 175 12.93 3.79 -6.28
C ARG A 175 13.26 4.01 -7.75
N SER A 176 13.47 2.96 -8.54
CA SER A 176 13.80 3.10 -9.95
C SER A 176 12.61 3.52 -10.82
N TRP A 177 11.38 3.31 -10.37
CA TRP A 177 10.19 3.57 -11.19
C TRP A 177 8.95 4.06 -10.43
N MET A 178 8.75 3.73 -9.16
CA MET A 178 7.58 4.22 -8.41
C MET A 178 7.76 5.71 -8.09
N PRO A 179 6.70 6.53 -8.21
CA PRO A 179 6.75 7.93 -7.81
C PRO A 179 7.21 8.13 -6.38
N GLU A 180 7.72 9.33 -6.09
CA GLU A 180 8.13 9.68 -4.74
C GLU A 180 6.93 9.95 -3.83
N THR A 181 6.78 9.10 -2.82
CA THR A 181 5.78 9.21 -1.77
C THR A 181 6.41 8.87 -0.41
N SER A 182 5.82 9.37 0.67
CA SER A 182 6.29 9.10 2.04
C SER A 182 6.04 7.67 2.50
N SER A 183 5.21 6.91 1.77
CA SER A 183 4.83 5.53 2.09
C SER A 183 5.32 4.50 1.07
N ARG A 184 6.22 4.86 0.14
CA ARG A 184 6.69 3.97 -0.94
C ARG A 184 7.17 2.61 -0.43
N ALA A 185 7.82 2.58 0.73
CA ALA A 185 8.33 1.37 1.37
C ALA A 185 7.23 0.33 1.61
N SER A 186 5.99 0.72 1.92
CA SER A 186 4.87 -0.20 2.17
C SER A 186 4.12 -0.62 0.90
N LEU A 187 4.24 0.12 -0.21
CA LEU A 187 3.44 -0.11 -1.41
C LEU A 187 3.78 -1.43 -2.11
N VAL A 188 2.83 -2.35 -2.16
CA VAL A 188 2.88 -3.58 -2.96
C VAL A 188 1.85 -3.51 -4.07
N LEU A 189 0.60 -3.16 -3.72
CA LEU A 189 -0.48 -2.81 -4.65
C LEU A 189 -0.67 -3.83 -5.79
N LEU A 190 -0.36 -3.46 -7.04
CA LEU A 190 -0.56 -4.34 -8.20
C LEU A 190 0.34 -5.59 -8.16
N HIS A 191 1.39 -5.60 -7.33
CA HIS A 191 2.27 -6.74 -7.15
C HIS A 191 1.79 -7.70 -6.04
N GLN A 192 0.57 -7.54 -5.52
CA GLN A 192 0.08 -8.33 -4.38
C GLN A 192 0.11 -9.84 -4.62
N ILE A 193 -0.16 -10.32 -5.83
CA ILE A 193 -0.19 -11.76 -6.13
C ILE A 193 1.23 -12.31 -6.01
N HIS A 194 2.18 -11.69 -6.72
CA HIS A 194 3.59 -12.04 -6.61
C HIS A 194 4.11 -11.96 -5.17
N TYR A 195 3.66 -10.96 -4.41
CA TYR A 195 4.00 -10.82 -3.01
C TYR A 195 3.47 -11.97 -2.15
N HIS A 196 2.20 -12.37 -2.33
CA HIS A 196 1.64 -13.53 -1.62
C HIS A 196 2.34 -14.83 -2.02
N ASP A 197 2.69 -14.99 -3.30
CA ASP A 197 3.46 -16.13 -3.79
C ASP A 197 4.81 -16.25 -3.07
N GLN A 198 5.51 -15.12 -2.87
CA GLN A 198 6.76 -15.09 -2.09
C GLN A 198 6.54 -15.60 -0.67
N LEU A 199 5.50 -15.13 0.02
CA LEU A 199 5.18 -15.60 1.37
C LEU A 199 4.85 -17.09 1.41
N LEU A 200 4.08 -17.58 0.42
CA LEU A 200 3.73 -18.98 0.32
C LEU A 200 4.95 -19.86 0.07
N MET A 201 5.82 -19.48 -0.87
CA MET A 201 7.06 -20.21 -1.16
C MET A 201 7.98 -20.30 0.06
N ASP A 202 8.18 -19.17 0.74
CA ASP A 202 8.97 -19.13 1.98
C ASP A 202 8.38 -20.09 3.05
N MET A 203 7.05 -20.17 3.15
CA MET A 203 6.33 -21.08 4.06
C MET A 203 6.25 -22.54 3.57
N GLY A 204 6.83 -22.87 2.41
CA GLY A 204 6.80 -24.21 1.82
C GLY A 204 5.44 -24.59 1.20
N GLU A 205 4.57 -23.63 0.92
CA GLU A 205 3.24 -23.83 0.34
C GLU A 205 3.25 -23.57 -1.17
N GLN A 206 2.31 -24.19 -1.89
CA GLN A 206 2.17 -23.98 -3.33
C GLN A 206 1.58 -22.59 -3.63
N PRO A 207 2.28 -21.74 -4.44
CA PRO A 207 1.78 -20.42 -4.81
C PRO A 207 0.52 -20.46 -5.68
N GLY A 208 0.46 -21.40 -6.63
CA GLY A 208 -0.75 -21.64 -7.42
C GLY A 208 -1.85 -22.23 -6.54
N ARG A 209 -2.89 -21.44 -6.27
CA ARG A 209 -4.00 -21.82 -5.39
C ARG A 209 -5.24 -22.27 -6.15
N LYS A 210 -5.27 -22.08 -7.47
CA LYS A 210 -6.42 -22.32 -8.34
C LYS A 210 -6.08 -23.31 -9.46
N GLY A 211 -7.11 -23.79 -10.14
CA GLY A 211 -6.93 -24.55 -11.39
C GLY A 211 -6.44 -23.65 -12.53
N PHE A 212 -5.82 -24.24 -13.56
CA PHE A 212 -5.17 -23.52 -14.68
C PHE A 212 -6.01 -22.38 -15.28
N LEU A 213 -7.29 -22.62 -15.59
CA LEU A 213 -8.15 -21.57 -16.17
C LEU A 213 -8.44 -20.44 -15.17
N SER A 214 -8.65 -20.80 -13.90
CA SER A 214 -8.92 -19.82 -12.85
C SER A 214 -7.69 -18.97 -12.51
N GLU A 215 -6.47 -19.51 -12.65
CA GLU A 215 -5.23 -18.72 -12.50
C GLU A 215 -5.11 -17.64 -13.59
N LEU A 216 -5.61 -17.89 -14.79
CA LEU A 216 -5.52 -16.95 -15.91
C LEU A 216 -6.61 -15.88 -15.89
N PHE A 217 -7.82 -16.23 -15.42
CA PHE A 217 -9.01 -15.40 -15.64
C PHE A 217 -9.73 -14.96 -14.37
N CYS A 218 -9.44 -15.54 -13.21
CA CYS A 218 -10.15 -15.22 -11.97
C CYS A 218 -9.23 -14.47 -10.98
N PRO A 219 -9.74 -13.43 -10.31
CA PRO A 219 -8.99 -12.80 -9.24
C PRO A 219 -8.81 -13.75 -8.05
N TYR A 220 -7.72 -13.55 -7.32
CA TYR A 220 -7.53 -14.15 -6.00
C TYR A 220 -8.48 -13.52 -4.98
N ALA A 221 -9.10 -14.36 -4.16
CA ALA A 221 -9.98 -14.00 -3.07
C ALA A 221 -9.44 -14.58 -1.75
N ALA A 222 -9.97 -14.09 -0.62
CA ALA A 222 -9.55 -14.58 0.70
C ALA A 222 -9.70 -16.10 0.85
N GLY A 223 -10.78 -16.67 0.32
CA GLY A 223 -11.07 -18.11 0.40
C GLY A 223 -10.02 -19.01 -0.26
N ASP A 224 -9.21 -18.50 -1.19
CA ASP A 224 -8.13 -19.27 -1.81
C ASP A 224 -7.01 -19.61 -0.81
N TYR A 225 -6.96 -18.91 0.32
CA TYR A 225 -5.96 -19.03 1.37
C TYR A 225 -6.49 -19.65 2.68
N ASP A 226 -7.74 -20.13 2.71
CA ASP A 226 -8.37 -20.66 3.93
C ASP A 226 -7.56 -21.81 4.57
N ASN A 227 -6.98 -22.68 3.75
CA ASN A 227 -6.14 -23.80 4.20
C ASN A 227 -4.75 -23.37 4.70
N ILE A 228 -4.38 -22.11 4.56
CA ILE A 228 -3.14 -21.55 5.10
C ILE A 228 -3.42 -20.99 6.49
N ILE A 229 -4.45 -20.14 6.61
CA ILE A 229 -4.81 -19.45 7.85
C ILE A 229 -5.46 -20.40 8.87
N ALA A 230 -6.23 -21.41 8.42
CA ALA A 230 -6.93 -22.32 9.32
C ALA A 230 -6.06 -23.47 9.88
N LYS A 231 -4.87 -23.74 9.32
CA LYS A 231 -3.99 -24.85 9.74
C LYS A 231 -3.59 -24.76 11.22
N VAL A 232 -3.38 -23.55 11.74
CA VAL A 232 -2.96 -23.31 13.14
C VAL A 232 -4.01 -23.79 14.17
N SER A 233 -5.30 -23.71 13.84
CA SER A 233 -6.36 -24.07 14.78
C SER A 233 -6.45 -25.57 15.08
N LYS A 234 -5.97 -26.44 14.18
CA LYS A 234 -6.11 -27.90 14.30
C LYS A 234 -4.90 -28.61 14.89
N GLU A 235 -3.73 -27.99 14.88
CA GLU A 235 -2.50 -28.57 15.43
C GLU A 235 -2.19 -28.09 16.85
N SER A 236 -3.01 -27.19 17.39
CA SER A 236 -2.85 -26.59 18.73
C SER A 236 -3.79 -27.21 19.79
N THR A 237 -4.37 -28.38 19.50
CA THR A 237 -5.17 -29.24 20.40
C THR A 237 -4.59 -30.64 20.40
#